data_AF-A0A7X8JIL9-F1
#
_entry.id   AF-A0A7X8JIL9-F1
#
_cell.length_a   1.000
_cell.length_b   1.000
_cell.length_c   1.000
_cell.angle_alpha   90.00
_cell.angle_beta   90.00
_cell.angle_gamma   90.00
#
_symmetry.space_group_name_H-M   'P 1'
#
loop_
_entity.id
_entity.type
_entity.pdbx_description
1 polymer ?
#
loop_
_entity_poly.entity_id
_entity_poly.type
_entity_poly.pdbx_seq_one_letter_code
_entity_poly.pdbx_strand_id
1 'polypeptide(L)'
;MMKILGICAGRRMGNSEILLKFALKGAEDSGFNVEFIRLQDYQVIPCTGCEVCMSKKVLSGQDTACSIPSDADNYSKYAELVLEADGLIISAPCYNLTVAGRLLNALNRQHCCLSQLKRRCNERAKYAATIGVAGTDWSNYLMPILNFAATEHCGSKMHLADQMLVEFNPAPGTVVLDETATRRAYKLGQNLVSAMKADKGRHCYLGDAEEVCPICHGAHLQLRNGRLICPTCDITAHVTQVDGKVQITWEQDFDVCRWSEYGDNLHLSGIRAGHGRRRENLEKILELTEDLKNYLTPIKP
;
A
#
# COMPACT_ATOMS: atom_id res chain seq x y z
N MET A 1 20.51 -15.70 -0.96
CA MET A 1 20.58 -14.49 -1.80
C MET A 1 19.24 -13.77 -1.67
N MET A 2 19.23 -12.46 -1.41
CA MET A 2 17.97 -11.72 -1.21
C MET A 2 17.21 -11.57 -2.54
N LYS A 3 15.87 -11.65 -2.48
CA LYS A 3 14.99 -11.62 -3.66
C LYS A 3 14.12 -10.36 -3.67
N ILE A 4 14.04 -9.67 -4.81
CA ILE A 4 13.10 -8.57 -5.05
C ILE A 4 12.00 -9.05 -5.99
N LEU A 5 10.74 -8.83 -5.59
CA LEU A 5 9.56 -9.09 -6.42
C LEU A 5 8.98 -7.77 -6.95
N GLY A 6 8.91 -7.66 -8.27
CA GLY A 6 8.14 -6.63 -8.95
C GLY A 6 6.65 -7.01 -9.05
N ILE A 7 5.76 -6.09 -8.69
CA ILE A 7 4.31 -6.25 -8.83
C ILE A 7 3.81 -5.19 -9.82
N CYS A 8 3.48 -5.61 -11.04
CA CYS A 8 2.95 -4.71 -12.06
C CYS A 8 1.42 -4.77 -12.07
N ALA A 9 0.76 -3.63 -11.83
CA ALA A 9 -0.68 -3.45 -12.01
C ALA A 9 -1.03 -2.78 -13.35
N GLY A 10 -0.06 -2.62 -14.27
CA GLY A 10 -0.22 -1.96 -15.56
C GLY A 10 -0.34 -2.91 -16.76
N ARG A 11 -0.63 -2.36 -17.94
CA ARG A 11 -0.73 -3.14 -19.18
C ARG A 11 0.59 -3.84 -19.51
N ARG A 12 0.51 -4.99 -20.18
CA ARG A 12 1.67 -5.71 -20.70
C ARG A 12 2.49 -4.80 -21.60
N MET A 13 3.78 -4.61 -21.27
CA MET A 13 4.69 -3.68 -21.95
C MET A 13 4.13 -2.26 -22.09
N GLY A 14 3.24 -1.85 -21.19
CA GLY A 14 2.84 -0.47 -21.02
C GLY A 14 3.84 0.30 -20.16
N ASN A 15 3.55 1.59 -19.93
CA ASN A 15 4.48 2.49 -19.26
C ASN A 15 4.88 2.01 -17.85
N SER A 16 3.92 1.56 -17.03
CA SER A 16 4.20 1.01 -15.69
C SER A 16 5.10 -0.22 -15.72
N GLU A 17 4.89 -1.15 -16.64
CA GLU A 17 5.74 -2.35 -16.74
C GLU A 17 7.15 -1.99 -17.21
N ILE A 18 7.27 -1.09 -18.19
CA ILE A 18 8.56 -0.65 -18.70
C ILE A 18 9.39 -0.02 -17.57
N LEU A 19 8.83 0.92 -16.81
CA LEU A 19 9.53 1.53 -15.69
C LEU A 19 9.85 0.51 -14.58
N LEU A 20 8.93 -0.40 -14.27
CA LEU A 20 9.19 -1.49 -13.33
C LEU A 20 10.40 -2.33 -13.77
N LYS A 21 10.50 -2.68 -15.06
CA LYS A 21 11.62 -3.44 -15.59
C LYS A 21 12.95 -2.68 -15.54
N PHE A 22 12.95 -1.37 -15.80
CA PHE A 22 14.14 -0.54 -15.57
C PHE A 22 14.58 -0.57 -14.10
N ALA A 23 13.63 -0.47 -13.16
CA ALA A 23 13.93 -0.56 -11.74
C ALA A 23 14.46 -1.94 -11.33
N LEU A 24 13.83 -3.02 -11.79
CA LEU A 24 14.33 -4.37 -11.53
C LEU A 24 15.72 -4.58 -12.14
N LYS A 25 16.00 -4.04 -13.33
CA LYS A 25 17.35 -4.06 -13.89
C LYS A 25 18.37 -3.35 -13.00
N GLY A 26 18.04 -2.17 -12.47
CA GLY A 26 18.91 -1.46 -11.53
C GLY A 26 19.16 -2.22 -10.23
N ALA A 27 18.17 -2.97 -9.74
CA ALA A 27 18.32 -3.84 -8.59
C ALA A 27 19.18 -5.09 -8.88
N GLU A 28 18.99 -5.72 -10.05
CA GLU A 28 19.77 -6.86 -10.52
C GLU A 28 21.24 -6.51 -10.69
N ASP A 29 21.53 -5.41 -11.40
CA ASP A 29 22.88 -4.87 -11.60
C ASP A 29 23.55 -4.47 -10.26
N SER A 30 22.77 -4.32 -9.18
CA SER A 30 23.25 -4.06 -7.81
C SER A 30 23.46 -5.34 -6.96
N GLY A 31 23.29 -6.53 -7.56
CA GLY A 31 23.62 -7.83 -6.99
C GLY A 31 22.47 -8.59 -6.30
N PHE A 32 21.21 -8.25 -6.60
CA PHE A 32 20.04 -8.91 -6.04
C PHE A 32 19.30 -9.74 -7.09
N ASN A 33 18.67 -10.84 -6.69
CA ASN A 33 17.82 -11.60 -7.60
C ASN A 33 16.49 -10.86 -7.78
N VAL A 34 16.03 -10.79 -9.03
CA VAL A 34 14.77 -10.13 -9.37
C VAL A 34 13.82 -11.07 -10.09
N GLU A 35 12.54 -10.89 -9.83
CA GLU A 35 11.43 -11.56 -10.50
C GLU A 35 10.24 -10.61 -10.49
N PHE A 36 9.24 -10.84 -11.33
CA PHE A 36 8.04 -10.00 -11.32
C PHE A 36 6.80 -10.75 -11.75
N ILE A 37 5.66 -10.21 -11.34
CA ILE A 37 4.33 -10.64 -11.75
C ILE A 37 3.57 -9.48 -12.39
N ARG A 38 2.62 -9.83 -13.26
CA ARG A 38 1.60 -8.89 -13.74
C ARG A 38 0.28 -9.27 -13.12
N LEU A 39 -0.38 -8.35 -12.45
CA LEU A 39 -1.72 -8.61 -11.88
C LEU A 39 -2.76 -8.87 -12.97
N GLN A 40 -2.49 -8.50 -14.23
CA GLN A 40 -3.29 -8.81 -15.41
C GLN A 40 -3.34 -10.31 -15.70
N ASP A 41 -2.27 -11.04 -15.35
CA ASP A 41 -2.16 -12.48 -15.52
C ASP A 41 -2.75 -13.24 -14.30
N TYR A 42 -3.21 -12.52 -13.26
CA TYR A 42 -3.77 -13.09 -12.04
C TYR A 42 -5.27 -12.82 -11.96
N GLN A 43 -6.06 -13.89 -11.82
CA GLN A 43 -7.46 -13.78 -11.43
C GLN A 43 -7.52 -13.72 -9.90
N VAL A 44 -7.98 -12.60 -9.36
CA VAL A 44 -8.25 -12.42 -7.93
C VAL A 44 -9.70 -12.05 -7.77
N ILE A 45 -10.47 -12.94 -7.17
CA ILE A 45 -11.85 -12.71 -6.75
C ILE A 45 -11.84 -11.60 -5.71
N PRO A 46 -12.65 -10.53 -5.87
CA PRO A 46 -12.73 -9.46 -4.89
C PRO A 46 -13.09 -9.97 -3.50
N CYS A 47 -12.55 -9.32 -2.47
CA CYS A 47 -12.92 -9.60 -1.09
C CYS A 47 -14.44 -9.43 -0.90
N THR A 48 -15.10 -10.42 -0.29
CA THR A 48 -16.56 -10.41 -0.06
C THR A 48 -16.97 -9.65 1.21
N GLY A 49 -16.00 -9.17 2.01
CA GLY A 49 -16.30 -8.51 3.28
C GLY A 49 -16.92 -9.45 4.33
N CYS A 50 -16.73 -10.76 4.23
CA CYS A 50 -17.30 -11.73 5.19
C CYS A 50 -16.72 -11.65 6.62
N GLU A 51 -15.68 -10.84 6.83
CA GLU A 51 -15.02 -10.59 8.12
C GLU A 51 -14.43 -11.80 8.86
N VAL A 52 -14.50 -13.02 8.33
CA VAL A 52 -14.01 -14.24 9.02
C VAL A 52 -12.54 -14.12 9.43
N CYS A 53 -11.68 -13.64 8.51
CA CYS A 53 -10.25 -13.48 8.77
C CYS A 53 -9.93 -12.38 9.79
N MET A 54 -10.71 -11.30 9.79
CA MET A 54 -10.57 -10.22 10.75
C MET A 54 -11.08 -10.64 12.12
N SER A 55 -12.32 -11.15 12.19
CA SER A 55 -12.97 -11.51 13.45
C SER A 55 -12.21 -12.61 14.19
N LYS A 56 -11.77 -13.68 13.52
CA LYS A 56 -10.95 -14.71 14.18
C LYS A 56 -9.66 -14.12 14.74
N LYS A 57 -8.97 -13.28 13.99
CA LYS A 57 -7.71 -12.70 14.45
C LYS A 57 -7.90 -11.73 15.61
N VAL A 58 -8.79 -10.76 15.46
CA VAL A 58 -8.93 -9.64 16.40
C VAL A 58 -9.69 -10.06 17.66
N LEU A 59 -10.68 -10.94 17.54
CA LEU A 59 -11.54 -11.33 18.67
C LEU A 59 -11.07 -12.59 19.40
N SER A 60 -10.37 -13.50 18.71
CA SER A 60 -9.93 -14.78 19.30
C SER A 60 -8.41 -15.01 19.24
N GLY A 61 -7.63 -14.11 18.63
CA GLY A 61 -6.17 -14.23 18.49
C GLY A 61 -5.71 -15.25 17.44
N GLN A 62 -6.64 -15.99 16.84
CA GLN A 62 -6.36 -17.10 15.92
C GLN A 62 -6.17 -16.63 14.49
N ASP A 63 -5.14 -17.14 13.82
CA ASP A 63 -4.99 -16.96 12.37
C ASP A 63 -5.97 -17.86 11.63
N THR A 64 -6.46 -17.41 10.47
CA THR A 64 -7.31 -18.20 9.58
C THR A 64 -7.06 -17.81 8.14
N ALA A 65 -7.16 -18.79 7.24
CA ALA A 65 -7.15 -18.52 5.81
C ALA A 65 -8.39 -17.71 5.39
N CYS A 66 -8.33 -17.15 4.18
CA CYS A 66 -9.49 -16.57 3.51
C CYS A 66 -10.61 -17.63 3.37
N SER A 67 -11.87 -17.21 3.43
CA SER A 67 -13.02 -18.10 3.18
C SER A 67 -13.18 -18.45 1.70
N ILE A 68 -12.58 -17.66 0.80
CA ILE A 68 -12.46 -18.01 -0.62
C ILE A 68 -11.42 -19.14 -0.72
N PRO A 69 -11.79 -20.33 -1.26
CA PRO A 69 -10.88 -21.45 -1.40
C PRO A 69 -9.61 -21.09 -2.17
N SER A 70 -8.47 -21.69 -1.80
CA SER A 70 -7.16 -21.35 -2.38
C SER A 70 -6.99 -21.76 -3.85
N ASP A 71 -7.80 -22.72 -4.32
CA ASP A 71 -7.86 -23.19 -5.71
C ASP A 71 -8.90 -22.45 -6.55
N ALA A 72 -9.74 -21.60 -5.93
CA ALA A 72 -10.75 -20.83 -6.64
C ALA A 72 -10.16 -19.66 -7.45
N ASP A 73 -8.96 -19.19 -7.09
CA ASP A 73 -8.28 -18.10 -7.78
C ASP A 73 -6.76 -18.07 -7.51
N ASN A 74 -6.07 -17.01 -7.97
CA ASN A 74 -4.61 -16.91 -7.88
C ASN A 74 -4.09 -16.15 -6.67
N TYR A 75 -4.95 -15.81 -5.70
CA TYR A 75 -4.54 -14.96 -4.59
C TYR A 75 -3.56 -15.64 -3.63
N SER A 76 -3.71 -16.94 -3.35
CA SER A 76 -2.76 -17.67 -2.51
C SER A 76 -1.35 -17.66 -3.11
N LYS A 77 -1.24 -17.77 -4.44
CA LYS A 77 0.06 -17.65 -5.13
C LYS A 77 0.64 -16.24 -5.03
N TYR A 78 -0.19 -15.22 -5.17
CA TYR A 78 0.22 -13.83 -4.97
C TYR A 78 0.77 -13.61 -3.55
N ALA A 79 0.01 -14.05 -2.53
CA ALA A 79 0.39 -13.88 -1.12
C ALA A 79 1.68 -14.63 -0.77
N GLU A 80 1.89 -15.82 -1.31
CA GLU A 80 3.14 -16.59 -1.16
C GLU A 80 4.35 -15.81 -1.71
N LEU A 81 4.27 -15.33 -2.96
CA LEU A 81 5.36 -14.56 -3.58
C LEU A 81 5.69 -13.28 -2.78
N VAL A 82 4.65 -12.58 -2.32
CA VAL A 82 4.81 -11.41 -1.45
C VAL A 82 5.49 -11.79 -0.15
N LEU A 83 5.09 -12.89 0.49
CA LEU A 83 5.65 -13.34 1.77
C LEU A 83 7.13 -13.70 1.64
N GLU A 84 7.49 -14.45 0.60
CA GLU A 84 8.85 -14.94 0.33
C GLU A 84 9.86 -13.84 0.03
N ALA A 85 9.45 -12.81 -0.72
CA ALA A 85 10.33 -11.74 -1.17
C ALA A 85 11.02 -11.00 0.01
N ASP A 86 12.16 -10.37 -0.25
CA ASP A 86 12.86 -9.50 0.69
C ASP A 86 12.65 -8.03 0.36
N GLY A 87 12.50 -7.73 -0.93
CA GLY A 87 12.15 -6.40 -1.42
C GLY A 87 10.97 -6.45 -2.38
N LEU A 88 10.26 -5.33 -2.49
CA LEU A 88 9.13 -5.16 -3.39
C LEU A 88 9.30 -3.91 -4.24
N ILE A 89 8.92 -3.99 -5.52
CA ILE A 89 8.68 -2.80 -6.33
C ILE A 89 7.26 -2.87 -6.87
N ILE A 90 6.38 -1.97 -6.43
CA ILE A 90 4.98 -1.95 -6.88
C ILE A 90 4.82 -0.84 -7.91
N SER A 91 4.38 -1.20 -9.12
CA SER A 91 4.10 -0.24 -10.18
C SER A 91 2.65 -0.29 -10.62
N ALA A 92 1.99 0.87 -10.70
CA ALA A 92 0.60 0.96 -11.16
C ALA A 92 0.36 2.17 -12.08
N PRO A 93 -0.56 2.04 -13.06
CA PRO A 93 -1.08 3.18 -13.77
C PRO A 93 -2.12 3.92 -12.92
N CYS A 94 -2.31 5.21 -13.23
CA CYS A 94 -3.42 6.00 -12.72
C CYS A 94 -4.68 5.76 -13.54
N TYR A 95 -5.76 5.33 -12.89
CA TYR A 95 -7.11 5.28 -13.44
C TYR A 95 -8.05 6.02 -12.50
N ASN A 96 -8.73 7.07 -13.00
CA ASN A 96 -9.64 7.92 -12.21
C ASN A 96 -8.99 8.44 -10.92
N LEU A 97 -7.82 9.10 -11.02
CA LEU A 97 -7.01 9.62 -9.91
C LEU A 97 -6.41 8.55 -8.98
N THR A 98 -6.77 7.27 -9.13
CA THR A 98 -6.39 6.16 -8.23
C THR A 98 -5.58 5.09 -8.94
N VAL A 99 -5.20 4.03 -8.20
CA VAL A 99 -4.53 2.84 -8.74
C VAL A 99 -5.49 1.96 -9.54
N ALA A 100 -4.94 1.03 -10.33
CA ALA A 100 -5.74 0.01 -11.01
C ALA A 100 -6.51 -0.89 -10.01
N GLY A 101 -7.79 -1.16 -10.29
CA GLY A 101 -8.66 -1.97 -9.42
C GLY A 101 -8.14 -3.39 -9.11
N ARG A 102 -7.32 -3.98 -9.99
CA ARG A 102 -6.66 -5.27 -9.71
C ARG A 102 -5.71 -5.20 -8.52
N LEU A 103 -5.01 -4.08 -8.32
CA LEU A 103 -4.17 -3.86 -7.14
C LEU A 103 -5.03 -3.76 -5.87
N LEU A 104 -6.17 -3.06 -5.96
CA LEU A 104 -7.13 -2.97 -4.84
C LEU A 104 -7.74 -4.34 -4.50
N ASN A 105 -8.06 -5.18 -5.49
CA ASN A 105 -8.56 -6.53 -5.23
C ASN A 105 -7.55 -7.38 -4.45
N ALA A 106 -6.27 -7.33 -4.83
CA ALA A 106 -5.21 -8.02 -4.10
C ALA A 106 -5.03 -7.44 -2.68
N LEU A 107 -4.95 -6.10 -2.55
CA LEU A 107 -4.81 -5.41 -1.28
C LEU A 107 -5.97 -5.71 -0.31
N ASN A 108 -7.22 -5.70 -0.81
CA ASN A 108 -8.42 -5.93 0.00
C ASN A 108 -8.52 -7.36 0.57
N ARG A 109 -7.76 -8.32 0.01
CA ARG A 109 -7.67 -9.69 0.55
C ARG A 109 -6.52 -9.87 1.54
N GLN A 110 -5.62 -8.89 1.68
CA GLN A 110 -4.38 -9.00 2.45
C GLN A 110 -4.57 -9.38 3.91
N HIS A 111 -5.69 -8.97 4.52
CA HIS A 111 -5.94 -9.21 5.94
C HIS A 111 -5.84 -10.70 6.33
N CYS A 112 -6.19 -11.65 5.44
CA CYS A 112 -6.09 -13.08 5.75
C CYS A 112 -4.65 -13.61 5.89
N CYS A 113 -3.65 -12.85 5.41
CA CYS A 113 -2.23 -13.21 5.48
C CYS A 113 -1.42 -12.21 6.30
N LEU A 114 -2.04 -11.13 6.81
CA LEU A 114 -1.34 -10.00 7.43
C LEU A 114 -0.53 -10.42 8.67
N SER A 115 -1.03 -11.34 9.50
CA SER A 115 -0.29 -11.80 10.68
C SER A 115 0.96 -12.61 10.31
N GLN A 116 0.86 -13.46 9.28
CA GLN A 116 2.00 -14.20 8.74
C GLN A 116 3.05 -13.23 8.18
N LEU A 117 2.59 -12.22 7.44
CA LEU A 117 3.45 -11.18 6.89
C LEU A 117 4.11 -10.34 7.98
N LYS A 118 3.37 -9.89 9.01
CA LYS A 118 3.92 -9.18 10.17
C LYS A 118 5.00 -10.01 10.89
N ARG A 119 4.76 -11.30 11.14
CA ARG A 119 5.77 -12.21 11.73
C ARG A 119 7.02 -12.30 10.86
N ARG A 120 6.85 -12.58 9.57
CA ARG A 120 7.95 -12.66 8.60
C ARG A 120 8.76 -11.37 8.52
N CYS A 121 8.11 -10.20 8.57
CA CYS A 121 8.78 -8.91 8.53
C CYS A 121 9.47 -8.53 9.85
N ASN A 122 9.04 -9.09 10.99
CA ASN A 122 9.74 -8.94 12.26
C ASN A 122 11.02 -9.80 12.31
N GLU A 123 10.99 -11.00 11.71
CA GLU A 123 12.17 -11.88 11.63
C GLU A 123 13.22 -11.36 10.65
N ARG A 124 12.77 -10.78 9.53
CA ARG A 124 13.64 -10.19 8.51
C ARG A 124 12.92 -9.05 7.83
N ALA A 125 13.48 -7.84 7.92
CA ALA A 125 12.87 -6.65 7.34
C ALA A 125 12.61 -6.82 5.84
N LYS A 126 11.42 -6.41 5.41
CA LYS A 126 11.07 -6.28 3.99
C LYS A 126 11.05 -4.81 3.63
N TYR A 127 11.60 -4.46 2.47
CA TYR A 127 11.68 -3.07 1.97
C TYR A 127 10.89 -2.92 0.68
N ALA A 128 10.40 -1.73 0.38
CA ALA A 128 9.62 -1.49 -0.84
C ALA A 128 10.01 -0.20 -1.55
N ALA A 129 9.69 -0.14 -2.84
CA ALA A 129 9.66 1.08 -3.61
C ALA A 129 8.42 1.12 -4.52
N THR A 130 7.98 2.31 -4.92
CA THR A 130 6.73 2.51 -5.67
C THR A 130 6.92 3.31 -6.96
N ILE A 131 6.20 2.95 -8.01
CA ILE A 131 6.25 3.61 -9.32
C ILE A 131 4.83 3.91 -9.80
N GLY A 132 4.43 5.17 -9.77
CA GLY A 132 3.17 5.66 -10.33
C GLY A 132 3.35 6.15 -11.76
N VAL A 133 2.41 5.83 -12.65
CA VAL A 133 2.38 6.39 -14.01
C VAL A 133 1.01 6.95 -14.35
N ALA A 134 0.94 8.21 -14.78
CA ALA A 134 -0.30 8.88 -15.14
C ALA A 134 -0.27 9.42 -16.58
N GLY A 135 -1.45 9.47 -17.21
CA GLY A 135 -1.59 10.04 -18.55
C GLY A 135 -1.54 11.56 -18.58
N THR A 136 -1.84 12.21 -17.46
CA THR A 136 -1.81 13.64 -17.21
C THR A 136 -1.40 13.88 -15.74
N ASP A 137 -1.51 15.11 -15.26
CA ASP A 137 -1.37 15.52 -13.85
C ASP A 137 -2.54 15.10 -12.94
N TRP A 138 -3.54 14.39 -13.48
CA TRP A 138 -4.68 13.88 -12.71
C TRP A 138 -4.28 12.58 -11.98
N SER A 139 -3.40 12.72 -10.98
CA SER A 139 -2.70 11.59 -10.33
C SER A 139 -2.81 11.57 -8.80
N ASN A 140 -3.55 12.50 -8.21
CA ASN A 140 -3.41 12.89 -6.80
C ASN A 140 -3.48 11.72 -5.80
N TYR A 141 -4.38 10.74 -5.98
CA TYR A 141 -4.49 9.61 -5.06
C TYR A 141 -3.57 8.42 -5.38
N LEU A 142 -2.86 8.45 -6.52
CA LEU A 142 -2.04 7.33 -6.99
C LEU A 142 -0.91 6.97 -6.01
N MET A 143 -0.03 7.93 -5.73
CA MET A 143 1.15 7.68 -4.88
C MET A 143 0.78 7.36 -3.43
N PRO A 144 -0.16 8.09 -2.78
CA PRO A 144 -0.60 7.74 -1.43
C PRO A 144 -1.14 6.31 -1.32
N ILE A 145 -1.92 5.85 -2.31
CA ILE A 145 -2.46 4.48 -2.32
C ILE A 145 -1.36 3.46 -2.62
N LEU A 146 -0.43 3.76 -3.52
CA LEU A 146 0.73 2.89 -3.79
C LEU A 146 1.63 2.73 -2.56
N ASN A 147 1.96 3.82 -1.87
CA ASN A 147 2.79 3.78 -0.68
C ASN A 147 2.09 3.06 0.47
N PHE A 148 0.77 3.24 0.60
CA PHE A 148 -0.04 2.45 1.53
C PHE A 148 -0.01 0.96 1.18
N ALA A 149 -0.20 0.60 -0.10
CA ALA A 149 -0.09 -0.79 -0.53
C ALA A 149 1.31 -1.36 -0.21
N ALA A 150 2.39 -0.65 -0.53
CA ALA A 150 3.75 -1.07 -0.22
C ALA A 150 3.97 -1.28 1.29
N THR A 151 3.45 -0.37 2.12
CA THR A 151 3.50 -0.47 3.58
C THR A 151 2.84 -1.74 4.08
N GLU A 152 1.62 -2.00 3.60
CA GLU A 152 0.87 -3.19 3.96
C GLU A 152 1.62 -4.47 3.54
N HIS A 153 2.21 -4.48 2.34
CA HIS A 153 3.00 -5.62 1.86
C HIS A 153 4.35 -5.78 2.58
N CYS A 154 4.79 -4.77 3.33
CA CYS A 154 5.93 -4.82 4.24
C CYS A 154 5.54 -5.09 5.70
N GLY A 155 4.37 -5.67 5.95
CA GLY A 155 3.93 -6.02 7.31
C GLY A 155 3.63 -4.80 8.18
N SER A 156 3.14 -3.74 7.55
CA SER A 156 2.76 -2.47 8.19
C SER A 156 3.94 -1.76 8.88
N LYS A 157 5.16 -1.85 8.33
CA LYS A 157 6.40 -1.30 8.93
C LYS A 157 6.93 0.01 8.33
N MET A 158 6.33 0.53 7.25
CA MET A 158 6.78 1.76 6.56
C MET A 158 8.26 1.72 6.11
N HIS A 159 8.70 0.60 5.56
CA HIS A 159 10.05 0.47 4.98
C HIS A 159 10.06 0.86 3.50
N LEU A 160 9.66 2.10 3.19
CA LEU A 160 9.67 2.62 1.82
C LEU A 160 11.05 3.24 1.53
N ALA A 161 11.80 2.61 0.64
CA ALA A 161 13.14 3.04 0.26
C ALA A 161 13.12 4.17 -0.77
N ASP A 162 12.12 4.20 -1.65
CA ASP A 162 12.04 5.16 -2.73
C ASP A 162 10.62 5.18 -3.35
N GLN A 163 10.26 6.25 -4.03
CA GLN A 163 9.06 6.38 -4.83
C GLN A 163 9.32 7.25 -6.06
N MET A 164 8.54 7.06 -7.11
CA MET A 164 8.52 7.99 -8.24
C MET A 164 7.14 8.06 -8.89
N LEU A 165 6.82 9.23 -9.44
CA LEU A 165 5.62 9.49 -10.23
C LEU A 165 6.05 10.03 -11.59
N VAL A 166 5.49 9.46 -12.66
CA VAL A 166 5.72 9.91 -14.04
C VAL A 166 4.38 10.24 -14.68
N GLU A 167 4.18 11.51 -15.00
CA GLU A 167 2.92 12.03 -15.56
C GLU A 167 3.05 12.26 -17.07
N PHE A 168 1.96 12.68 -17.71
CA PHE A 168 1.92 13.02 -19.14
C PHE A 168 2.35 11.87 -20.08
N ASN A 169 2.09 10.62 -19.69
CA ASN A 169 2.40 9.42 -20.47
C ASN A 169 1.12 8.61 -20.80
N PRO A 170 0.20 9.14 -21.62
CA PRO A 170 -1.12 8.54 -21.84
C PRO A 170 -1.09 7.32 -22.79
N ALA A 171 -0.17 7.30 -23.75
CA ALA A 171 -0.08 6.24 -24.74
C ALA A 171 0.85 5.11 -24.25
N PRO A 172 0.50 3.83 -24.46
CA PRO A 172 1.34 2.72 -24.02
C PRO A 172 2.73 2.75 -24.66
N GLY A 173 3.77 2.55 -23.85
CA GLY A 173 5.14 2.43 -24.32
C GLY A 173 5.89 3.75 -24.46
N THR A 174 5.19 4.91 -24.48
CA THR A 174 5.83 6.21 -24.73
C THR A 174 6.83 6.62 -23.67
N VAL A 175 6.71 6.08 -22.45
CA VAL A 175 7.62 6.42 -21.34
C VAL A 175 9.08 6.06 -21.64
N VAL A 176 9.34 5.16 -22.60
CA VAL A 176 10.71 4.82 -23.01
C VAL A 176 11.43 6.00 -23.67
N LEU A 177 10.68 6.95 -24.23
CA LEU A 177 11.22 8.17 -24.85
C LEU A 177 11.63 9.21 -23.79
N ASP A 178 11.14 9.07 -22.56
CA ASP A 178 11.57 9.88 -21.42
C ASP A 178 12.78 9.20 -20.75
N GLU A 179 13.97 9.54 -21.25
CA GLU A 179 15.22 9.01 -20.71
C GLU A 179 15.42 9.38 -19.23
N THR A 180 14.88 10.51 -18.78
CA THR A 180 14.97 10.92 -17.37
C THR A 180 14.15 9.98 -16.50
N ALA A 181 12.91 9.65 -16.91
CA ALA A 181 12.07 8.69 -16.22
C ALA A 181 12.69 7.29 -16.18
N THR A 182 13.22 6.80 -17.30
CA THR A 182 13.84 5.45 -17.34
C THR A 182 15.11 5.37 -16.48
N ARG A 183 15.99 6.38 -16.53
CA ARG A 183 17.16 6.50 -15.63
C ARG A 183 16.75 6.59 -14.17
N ARG A 184 15.70 7.34 -13.85
CA ARG A 184 15.18 7.48 -12.48
C ARG A 184 14.63 6.17 -11.95
N ALA A 185 13.91 5.41 -12.79
CA ALA A 185 13.42 4.07 -12.44
C ALA A 185 14.57 3.10 -12.18
N TYR A 186 15.60 3.10 -13.03
CA TYR A 186 16.81 2.31 -12.77
C TYR A 186 17.45 2.67 -11.42
N LYS A 187 17.60 3.97 -11.13
CA LYS A 187 18.12 4.46 -9.84
C LYS A 187 17.23 4.05 -8.65
N LEU A 188 15.90 4.02 -8.81
CA LEU A 188 14.96 3.55 -7.80
C LEU A 188 15.25 2.09 -7.39
N GLY A 189 15.55 1.23 -8.37
CA GLY A 189 16.01 -0.14 -8.10
C GLY A 189 17.30 -0.21 -7.28
N GLN A 190 18.28 0.63 -7.62
CA GLN A 190 19.54 0.71 -6.88
C GLN A 190 19.34 1.24 -5.45
N ASN A 191 18.45 2.22 -5.29
CA ASN A 191 18.09 2.78 -3.98
C ASN A 191 17.43 1.73 -3.09
N LEU A 192 16.51 0.92 -3.62
CA LEU A 192 15.93 -0.21 -2.88
C LEU A 192 17.02 -1.18 -2.39
N VAL A 193 17.93 -1.59 -3.27
CA VAL A 193 19.04 -2.48 -2.87
C VAL A 193 19.94 -1.83 -1.82
N SER A 194 20.22 -0.53 -1.95
CA SER A 194 21.04 0.22 -0.99
C SER A 194 20.37 0.28 0.39
N ALA A 195 19.07 0.55 0.43
CA ALA A 195 18.24 0.51 1.64
C ALA A 195 18.25 -0.86 2.31
N MET A 196 18.07 -1.93 1.53
CA MET A 196 18.10 -3.32 2.02
C MET A 196 19.46 -3.71 2.58
N LYS A 197 20.57 -3.29 1.95
CA LYS A 197 21.93 -3.55 2.44
C LYS A 197 22.26 -2.74 3.71
N ALA A 198 21.75 -1.51 3.80
CA ALA A 198 21.98 -0.66 4.96
C ALA A 198 21.16 -1.09 6.19
N ASP A 199 20.05 -1.78 5.97
CA ASP A 199 19.16 -2.37 6.97
C ASP A 199 18.72 -1.38 8.07
N LYS A 200 18.37 -0.15 7.66
CA LYS A 200 17.97 0.93 8.59
C LYS A 200 16.46 0.94 8.93
N GLY A 201 15.74 -0.13 8.58
CA GLY A 201 14.29 -0.21 8.76
C GLY A 201 13.57 0.97 8.11
N ARG A 202 12.72 1.67 8.86
CA ARG A 202 11.96 2.85 8.39
C ARG A 202 12.82 4.05 7.98
N HIS A 203 14.06 4.16 8.44
CA HIS A 203 14.97 5.25 8.08
C HIS A 203 15.75 4.96 6.78
N CYS A 204 15.08 4.37 5.80
CA CYS A 204 15.69 3.84 4.58
C CYS A 204 15.36 4.64 3.31
N TYR A 205 14.59 5.72 3.42
CA TYR A 205 14.19 6.51 2.27
C TYR A 205 15.38 7.23 1.62
N LEU A 206 15.57 7.00 0.33
CA LEU A 206 16.62 7.55 -0.54
C LEU A 206 16.05 8.24 -1.78
N GLY A 207 14.72 8.40 -1.83
CA GLY A 207 14.02 9.08 -2.90
C GLY A 207 14.19 10.61 -2.86
N ASP A 208 13.70 11.26 -3.90
CA ASP A 208 13.84 12.69 -4.17
C ASP A 208 12.53 13.48 -3.99
N ALA A 209 11.45 12.84 -3.55
CA ALA A 209 10.20 13.54 -3.28
C ALA A 209 10.36 14.54 -2.12
N GLU A 210 10.05 15.81 -2.41
CA GLU A 210 10.05 16.92 -1.45
C GLU A 210 8.66 17.11 -0.85
N GLU A 211 8.57 17.83 0.27
CA GLU A 211 7.28 18.22 0.90
C GLU A 211 6.38 17.03 1.30
N VAL A 212 6.99 15.88 1.56
CA VAL A 212 6.29 14.64 1.92
C VAL A 212 6.27 14.38 3.43
N CYS A 213 5.32 13.56 3.88
CA CYS A 213 5.32 12.99 5.22
C CYS A 213 6.61 12.18 5.49
N PRO A 214 7.30 12.37 6.63
CA PRO A 214 8.56 11.68 6.93
C PRO A 214 8.40 10.18 7.19
N ILE A 215 7.15 9.70 7.29
CA ILE A 215 6.84 8.29 7.58
C ILE A 215 6.39 7.54 6.31
N CYS A 216 5.34 8.01 5.62
CA CYS A 216 4.81 7.32 4.44
C CYS A 216 5.28 7.92 3.12
N HIS A 217 5.98 9.07 3.18
CA HIS A 217 6.41 9.83 2.02
C HIS A 217 5.24 10.25 1.09
N GLY A 218 4.01 10.31 1.60
CA GLY A 218 2.88 10.89 0.88
C GLY A 218 2.83 12.42 1.02
N ALA A 219 2.39 13.11 -0.01
CA ALA A 219 2.29 14.58 -0.06
C ALA A 219 0.92 15.13 0.37
N HIS A 220 -0.02 14.28 0.81
CA HIS A 220 -1.36 14.74 1.19
C HIS A 220 -1.45 15.18 2.65
N LEU A 221 -2.22 16.26 2.86
CA LEU A 221 -2.66 16.75 4.15
C LEU A 221 -4.20 16.82 4.20
N GLN A 222 -4.77 16.45 5.33
CA GLN A 222 -6.19 16.59 5.64
C GLN A 222 -6.37 17.58 6.79
N LEU A 223 -7.40 18.43 6.75
CA LEU A 223 -7.78 19.26 7.90
C LEU A 223 -8.75 18.48 8.80
N ARG A 224 -8.42 18.30 10.08
CA ARG A 224 -9.26 17.65 11.08
C ARG A 224 -9.16 18.40 12.41
N ASN A 225 -10.29 18.89 12.92
CA ASN A 225 -10.38 19.62 14.19
C ASN A 225 -9.37 20.77 14.32
N GLY A 226 -9.20 21.56 13.25
CA GLY A 226 -8.27 22.70 13.23
C GLY A 226 -6.79 22.32 13.10
N ARG A 227 -6.45 21.04 12.86
CA ARG A 227 -5.09 20.56 12.68
C ARG A 227 -4.91 19.92 11.30
N LEU A 228 -3.74 20.13 10.68
CA LEU A 228 -3.38 19.44 9.43
C LEU A 228 -2.79 18.08 9.78
N ILE A 229 -3.24 17.02 9.12
CA ILE A 229 -2.83 15.65 9.41
C ILE A 229 -2.44 14.90 8.14
N CYS A 230 -1.46 14.01 8.23
CA CYS A 230 -1.20 13.02 7.19
C CYS A 230 -2.35 11.99 7.21
N PRO A 231 -3.12 11.80 6.12
CA PRO A 231 -4.25 10.87 6.11
C PRO A 231 -3.80 9.40 6.26
N THR A 232 -2.58 9.08 5.82
CA THR A 232 -2.02 7.73 5.93
C THR A 232 -1.47 7.47 7.33
N CYS A 233 -0.65 8.37 7.89
CA CYS A 233 0.09 8.13 9.13
C CYS A 233 -0.59 8.64 10.39
N ASP A 234 -1.59 9.51 10.24
CA ASP A 234 -2.28 10.17 11.36
C ASP A 234 -1.36 11.03 12.25
N ILE A 235 -0.25 11.52 11.71
CA ILE A 235 0.61 12.52 12.36
C ILE A 235 0.20 13.93 11.93
N THR A 236 0.37 14.90 12.82
CA THR A 236 0.02 16.30 12.65
C THR A 236 1.18 17.09 12.03
N ALA A 237 0.80 18.08 11.23
CA ALA A 237 1.69 19.06 10.64
C ALA A 237 1.30 20.48 11.06
N HIS A 238 2.30 21.32 11.23
CA HIS A 238 2.19 22.77 11.26
C HIS A 238 2.67 23.34 9.93
N VAL A 239 1.94 24.33 9.43
CA VAL A 239 2.32 25.08 8.23
C VAL A 239 2.74 26.47 8.64
N THR A 240 3.95 26.86 8.24
CA THR A 240 4.43 28.24 8.30
C THR A 240 4.64 28.76 6.89
N GLN A 241 4.72 30.09 6.74
CA GLN A 241 5.11 30.73 5.50
C GLN A 241 6.46 31.41 5.70
N VAL A 242 7.44 31.05 4.87
CA VAL A 242 8.79 31.62 4.88
C VAL A 242 9.12 32.03 3.45
N ASP A 243 9.44 33.31 3.23
CA ASP A 243 9.76 33.88 1.91
C ASP A 243 8.71 33.56 0.82
N GLY A 244 7.43 33.60 1.19
CA GLY A 244 6.32 33.29 0.29
C GLY A 244 6.07 31.81 0.02
N LYS A 245 6.93 30.91 0.52
CA LYS A 245 6.77 29.45 0.41
C LYS A 245 6.12 28.87 1.66
N VAL A 246 5.29 27.85 1.45
CA VAL A 246 4.75 27.03 2.54
C VAL A 246 5.85 26.09 3.03
N GLN A 247 6.06 26.06 4.33
CA GLN A 247 6.94 25.10 4.98
C GLN A 247 6.11 24.24 5.94
N ILE A 248 6.28 22.92 5.83
CA ILE A 248 5.60 21.94 6.67
C ILE A 248 6.58 21.43 7.73
N THR A 249 6.17 21.53 9.00
CA THR A 249 6.87 20.93 10.14
C THR A 249 5.98 19.87 10.76
N TRP A 250 6.48 18.64 10.88
CA TRP A 250 5.74 17.52 11.46
C TRP A 250 5.92 17.47 12.99
N GLU A 251 4.82 17.27 13.72
CA GLU A 251 4.81 17.32 15.19
C GLU A 251 5.21 16.00 15.85
N GLN A 252 5.00 14.87 15.17
CA GLN A 252 5.23 13.54 15.74
C GLN A 252 6.05 12.64 14.82
N ASP A 253 6.73 11.70 15.46
CA ASP A 253 7.50 10.65 14.82
C ASP A 253 6.72 9.32 14.72
N PHE A 254 7.39 8.30 14.20
CA PHE A 254 6.81 6.99 13.96
C PHE A 254 6.11 6.39 15.18
N ASP A 255 6.68 6.50 16.39
CA ASP A 255 6.27 5.71 17.55
C ASP A 255 4.83 5.97 18.00
N VAL A 256 4.24 7.10 17.62
CA VAL A 256 2.83 7.44 17.93
C VAL A 256 1.94 7.51 16.68
N CYS A 257 2.45 7.11 15.51
CA CYS A 257 1.68 7.11 14.27
C CYS A 257 0.75 5.88 14.14
N ARG A 258 -0.14 5.89 13.14
CA ARG A 258 -1.05 4.78 12.81
C ARG A 258 -0.37 3.41 12.69
N TRP A 259 0.88 3.40 12.23
CA TRP A 259 1.61 2.17 11.88
C TRP A 259 2.53 1.67 13.00
N SER A 260 2.60 2.38 14.13
CA SER A 260 3.36 1.91 15.29
C SER A 260 2.58 0.90 16.11
N GLU A 261 3.24 0.31 17.10
CA GLU A 261 2.58 -0.53 18.08
C GLU A 261 1.47 0.23 18.84
N TYR A 262 1.68 1.52 19.13
CA TYR A 262 0.64 2.37 19.71
C TYR A 262 -0.58 2.47 18.77
N GLY A 263 -0.35 2.78 17.49
CA GLY A 263 -1.42 2.87 16.49
C GLY A 263 -2.17 1.55 16.27
N ASP A 264 -1.45 0.42 16.20
CA ASP A 264 -2.03 -0.92 16.04
C ASP A 264 -2.89 -1.28 17.26
N ASN A 265 -2.43 -1.00 18.49
CA ASN A 265 -3.19 -1.23 19.71
C ASN A 265 -4.44 -0.35 19.79
N LEU A 266 -4.34 0.93 19.42
CA LEU A 266 -5.49 1.84 19.36
C LEU A 266 -6.52 1.36 18.33
N HIS A 267 -6.08 0.93 17.16
CA HIS A 267 -6.95 0.40 16.11
C HIS A 267 -7.67 -0.89 16.55
N LEU A 268 -6.93 -1.86 17.07
CA LEU A 268 -7.47 -3.16 17.49
C LEU A 268 -8.40 -3.04 18.71
N SER A 269 -8.13 -2.10 19.63
CA SER A 269 -9.03 -1.82 20.76
C SER A 269 -10.33 -1.20 20.27
N GLY A 270 -10.27 -0.27 19.31
CA GLY A 270 -11.45 0.31 18.66
C GLY A 270 -12.33 -0.73 17.97
N ILE A 271 -11.73 -1.67 17.22
CA ILE A 271 -12.48 -2.78 16.59
C ILE A 271 -13.16 -3.63 17.66
N ARG A 272 -12.43 -4.07 18.70
CA ARG A 272 -12.99 -4.89 19.78
C ARG A 272 -14.16 -4.20 20.48
N ALA A 273 -14.03 -2.90 20.76
CA ALA A 273 -15.09 -2.10 21.36
C ALA A 273 -16.31 -1.99 20.43
N GLY A 274 -16.11 -1.79 19.13
CA GLY A 274 -17.19 -1.75 18.13
C GLY A 274 -17.98 -3.06 18.05
N HIS A 275 -17.29 -4.20 17.99
CA HIS A 275 -17.96 -5.51 18.01
C HIS A 275 -18.63 -5.80 19.37
N GLY A 276 -18.02 -5.36 20.48
CA GLY A 276 -18.63 -5.43 21.81
C GLY A 276 -19.97 -4.70 21.85
N ARG A 277 -19.97 -3.42 21.42
CA ARG A 277 -21.18 -2.59 21.32
C ARG A 277 -22.27 -3.27 20.48
N ARG A 278 -21.93 -3.86 19.33
CA ARG A 278 -22.90 -4.59 18.51
C ARG A 278 -23.50 -5.79 19.26
N ARG A 279 -22.68 -6.58 19.96
CA ARG A 279 -23.17 -7.75 20.72
C ARG A 279 -24.10 -7.35 21.85
N GLU A 280 -23.75 -6.32 22.60
CA GLU A 280 -24.55 -5.79 23.72
C GLU A 280 -25.88 -5.18 23.27
N ASN A 281 -25.95 -4.66 22.04
CA ASN A 281 -27.12 -3.94 21.53
C ASN A 281 -27.82 -4.67 20.38
N LEU A 282 -27.60 -5.97 20.19
CA LEU A 282 -28.09 -6.69 19.00
C LEU A 282 -29.61 -6.60 18.84
N GLU A 283 -30.36 -6.84 19.91
CA GLU A 283 -31.82 -6.74 19.90
C GLU A 283 -32.28 -5.32 19.54
N LYS A 284 -31.66 -4.30 20.14
CA LYS A 284 -32.00 -2.91 19.87
C LYS A 284 -31.70 -2.51 18.43
N ILE A 285 -30.58 -2.97 17.88
CA ILE A 285 -30.22 -2.75 16.47
C ILE A 285 -31.28 -3.37 15.55
N LEU A 286 -31.72 -4.60 15.84
CA LEU A 286 -32.75 -5.28 15.05
C LEU A 286 -34.09 -4.53 15.12
N GLU A 287 -34.50 -4.07 16.30
CA GLU A 287 -35.70 -3.25 16.50
C GLU A 287 -35.62 -1.95 15.68
N LEU A 288 -34.50 -1.21 15.76
CA LEU A 288 -34.28 0.07 15.06
C LEU A 288 -34.15 -0.05 13.54
N THR A 289 -34.01 -1.27 13.01
CA THR A 289 -33.83 -1.52 11.58
C THR A 289 -34.95 -2.34 10.97
N GLU A 290 -35.99 -2.69 11.74
CA GLU A 290 -37.07 -3.57 11.31
C GLU A 290 -37.86 -2.98 10.13
N ASP A 291 -38.23 -1.71 10.23
CA ASP A 291 -38.95 -0.97 9.19
C ASP A 291 -38.12 -0.80 7.91
N LEU A 292 -36.80 -0.77 8.03
CA LEU A 292 -35.88 -0.65 6.89
C LEU A 292 -35.71 -1.95 6.09
N LYS A 293 -36.00 -3.13 6.65
CA LYS A 293 -35.75 -4.42 5.98
C LYS A 293 -36.45 -4.56 4.63
N ASN A 294 -37.62 -3.94 4.50
CA ASN A 294 -38.43 -3.95 3.27
C ASN A 294 -38.54 -2.56 2.63
N TYR A 295 -37.85 -1.56 3.19
CA TYR A 295 -37.80 -0.22 2.62
C TYR A 295 -36.87 -0.23 1.41
N LEU A 296 -37.47 -0.29 0.23
CA LEU A 296 -36.85 -0.39 -1.09
C LEU A 296 -36.35 -1.81 -1.45
N THR A 297 -36.56 -2.20 -2.70
CA THR A 297 -35.98 -3.41 -3.28
C THR A 297 -34.81 -3.01 -4.18
N PRO A 298 -33.59 -3.53 -3.96
CA PRO A 298 -32.46 -3.27 -4.86
C PRO A 298 -32.79 -3.71 -6.29
N ILE A 299 -32.46 -2.87 -7.26
CA ILE A 299 -32.57 -3.22 -8.68
C ILE A 299 -31.61 -4.38 -8.95
N LYS A 300 -32.14 -5.48 -9.49
CA LYS A 300 -31.32 -6.64 -9.88
C LYS A 300 -30.58 -6.33 -11.19
N PRO A 301 -29.37 -6.89 -11.40
CA PRO A 301 -28.61 -6.73 -12.64
C PRO A 301 -29.38 -7.14 -13.89
#